data_AF-A0A2T7E4E2-F1
#
_entry.id   AF-A0A2T7E4E2-F1
#
_cell.length_a   1.000
_cell.length_b   1.000
_cell.length_c   1.000
_cell.angle_alpha   90.00
_cell.angle_beta   90.00
_cell.angle_gamma   90.00
#
_symmetry.space_group_name_H-M   'P 1'
#
loop_
_entity.id
_entity.type
_entity.pdbx_description
1 polymer ?
#
loop_
_entity_poly.entity_id
_entity_poly.type
_entity_poly.pdbx_seq_one_letter_code
_entity_poly.pdbx_strand_id
1 'polypeptide(L)'
;MSGKEKKLQLLRSVTKSNVANKTSILVDASKYIKELKDKVEEAAAASSAADTDSSSSSSSGSAMAAATVRTYQMSVSSVDLDNSNSSCRRGFRINVSMERTRPGLLVSVLEAFEDLGLDVLDADVSCADDTAFRLQALGSGQGQQQGGGSGSVDEQKVRQAVLQAISKCMNDDGDE
;
A
#
# COMPACT_ATOMS: atom_id res chain seq x y z
N MET A 1 3.90 13.35 -44.45
CA MET A 1 3.65 13.60 -43.01
C MET A 1 4.84 13.16 -42.19
N SER A 2 5.49 14.10 -41.50
CA SER A 2 6.60 13.85 -40.58
C SER A 2 6.14 13.03 -39.38
N GLY A 3 7.05 12.27 -38.75
CA GLY A 3 6.75 11.50 -37.53
C GLY A 3 6.20 12.37 -36.39
N LYS A 4 6.59 13.66 -36.35
CA LYS A 4 6.07 14.63 -35.37
C LYS A 4 4.58 14.95 -35.60
N GLU A 5 4.14 15.01 -36.85
CA GLU A 5 2.73 15.30 -37.19
C GLU A 5 1.83 14.12 -36.83
N LYS A 6 2.31 12.88 -37.02
CA LYS A 6 1.58 11.67 -36.60
C LYS A 6 1.35 11.63 -35.08
N LYS A 7 2.38 11.96 -34.29
CA LYS A 7 2.27 12.03 -32.82
C LYS A 7 1.26 13.08 -32.35
N LEU A 8 1.22 14.23 -33.03
CA LEU A 8 0.27 15.30 -32.73
C LEU A 8 -1.16 14.94 -33.11
N GLN A 9 -1.36 14.26 -34.24
CA GLN A 9 -2.69 13.75 -34.63
C GLN A 9 -3.20 12.71 -33.62
N LEU A 10 -2.34 11.79 -33.17
CA LEU A 10 -2.71 10.80 -32.16
C LEU A 10 -3.11 11.48 -30.84
N LEU A 11 -2.30 12.43 -30.37
CA LEU A 11 -2.60 13.19 -29.15
C LEU A 11 -3.94 13.92 -29.28
N ARG A 12 -4.20 14.57 -30.44
CA ARG A 12 -5.46 15.25 -30.74
C ARG A 12 -6.68 14.30 -30.69
N SER A 13 -6.55 13.10 -31.25
CA SER A 13 -7.62 12.09 -31.22
C SER A 13 -7.93 11.62 -29.80
N VAL A 14 -6.91 11.40 -28.98
CA VAL A 14 -7.08 10.96 -27.59
C VAL A 14 -7.68 12.06 -26.71
N THR A 15 -7.24 13.31 -26.90
CA THR A 15 -7.71 14.45 -26.09
C THR A 15 -9.01 15.08 -26.62
N LYS A 16 -9.58 14.51 -27.69
CA LYS A 16 -10.77 15.03 -28.41
C LYS A 16 -10.65 16.51 -28.79
N SER A 17 -9.43 17.00 -29.00
CA SER A 17 -9.20 18.40 -29.37
C SER A 17 -9.58 18.63 -30.82
N ASN A 18 -10.34 19.70 -31.10
CA ASN A 18 -10.68 20.07 -32.48
C ASN A 18 -9.65 21.04 -33.10
N VAL A 19 -8.51 21.28 -32.44
CA VAL A 19 -7.56 22.31 -32.87
C VAL A 19 -6.38 21.69 -33.64
N ALA A 20 -5.94 22.34 -34.72
CA ALA A 20 -4.80 21.90 -35.53
C ALA A 20 -3.44 22.44 -35.06
N ASN A 21 -3.45 23.45 -34.18
CA ASN A 21 -2.24 24.11 -33.67
C ASN A 21 -1.61 23.31 -32.55
N LYS A 22 -0.29 23.09 -32.64
CA LYS A 22 0.49 22.31 -31.65
C LYS A 22 0.30 22.80 -30.23
N THR A 23 0.38 24.11 -30.01
CA THR A 23 0.21 24.74 -28.70
C THR A 23 -1.18 24.47 -28.13
N SER A 24 -2.22 24.62 -28.94
CA SER A 24 -3.60 24.36 -28.52
C SER A 24 -3.84 22.88 -28.20
N ILE A 25 -3.28 21.96 -29.00
CA ILE A 25 -3.36 20.51 -28.72
C ILE A 25 -2.71 20.18 -27.36
N LEU A 26 -1.58 20.81 -27.03
CA LEU A 26 -0.89 20.59 -25.75
C LEU A 26 -1.65 21.18 -24.56
N VAL A 27 -2.27 22.34 -24.73
CA VAL A 27 -3.12 22.96 -23.70
C VAL A 27 -4.36 22.10 -23.45
N ASP A 28 -5.03 21.65 -24.51
CA ASP A 28 -6.18 20.75 -24.41
C ASP A 28 -5.78 19.41 -23.79
N ALA A 29 -4.61 18.87 -24.12
CA ALA A 29 -4.08 17.66 -23.50
C ALA A 29 -3.89 17.83 -21.99
N SER A 30 -3.31 18.96 -21.57
CA SER A 30 -3.09 19.27 -20.16
C SER A 30 -4.41 19.40 -19.40
N LYS A 31 -5.40 20.05 -20.02
CA LYS A 31 -6.76 20.16 -19.47
C LYS A 31 -7.43 18.78 -19.36
N TYR A 32 -7.34 17.95 -20.39
CA TYR A 32 -7.93 16.62 -20.42
C TYR A 32 -7.31 15.69 -19.35
N ILE A 33 -6.00 15.76 -19.13
CA ILE A 33 -5.33 15.02 -18.05
C ILE A 33 -5.90 15.43 -16.68
N LYS A 34 -6.12 16.73 -16.46
CA LYS A 34 -6.71 17.24 -15.22
C LYS A 34 -8.15 16.74 -15.05
N GLU A 35 -8.98 16.82 -16.09
CA GLU A 35 -10.36 16.30 -16.05
C GLU A 35 -10.42 14.79 -15.77
N LEU A 36 -9.50 14.01 -16.34
CA LEU A 36 -9.41 12.57 -16.06
C LEU A 36 -9.02 12.30 -14.61
N LYS A 37 -8.10 13.09 -14.06
CA LYS A 37 -7.70 12.97 -12.66
C LYS A 37 -8.89 13.22 -11.74
N ASP A 38 -9.62 14.32 -11.97
CA ASP A 38 -10.78 14.69 -11.15
C ASP A 38 -11.89 13.62 -11.25
N LYS A 39 -12.12 13.05 -12.44
CA LYS A 39 -13.10 11.95 -12.63
C LYS A 39 -12.71 10.65 -11.95
N VAL A 40 -11.42 10.31 -11.91
CA VAL A 40 -10.94 9.11 -11.19
C VAL A 40 -11.14 9.28 -9.69
N GLU A 41 -10.89 10.47 -9.16
CA GLU A 41 -11.15 10.82 -7.75
C GLU A 41 -12.65 10.75 -7.42
N GLU A 42 -13.51 11.32 -8.26
CA GLU A 42 -14.97 11.27 -8.09
C GLU A 42 -15.52 9.84 -8.21
N ALA A 43 -15.07 9.06 -9.19
CA ALA A 43 -15.50 7.67 -9.36
C ALA A 43 -15.05 6.78 -8.19
N ALA A 44 -13.83 7.02 -7.65
CA ALA A 44 -13.38 6.37 -6.44
C ALA A 44 -14.27 6.73 -5.23
N ALA A 45 -14.67 8.00 -5.11
CA ALA A 45 -15.60 8.44 -4.07
C ALA A 45 -17.01 7.82 -4.22
N ALA A 46 -17.57 7.76 -5.44
CA ALA A 46 -18.91 7.23 -5.67
C ALA A 46 -19.03 5.71 -5.43
N SER A 47 -17.95 4.94 -5.59
CA SER A 47 -17.93 3.51 -5.30
C SER A 47 -17.95 3.16 -3.79
N SER A 48 -17.89 4.17 -2.91
CA SER A 48 -17.88 4.01 -1.45
C SER A 48 -19.22 4.27 -0.75
N ALA A 49 -20.29 4.56 -1.51
CA ALA A 49 -21.59 5.00 -0.97
C ALA A 49 -22.74 3.98 -1.10
N ALA A 50 -22.44 2.69 -1.32
CA ALA A 50 -23.46 1.65 -1.46
C ALA A 50 -23.15 0.44 -0.57
N ASP A 51 -23.08 0.65 0.75
CA ASP A 51 -23.36 -0.37 1.76
C ASP A 51 -23.81 0.33 3.05
N THR A 52 -25.08 0.73 3.07
CA THR A 52 -25.81 1.06 4.30
C THR A 52 -27.11 0.30 4.25
N ASP A 53 -27.13 -0.90 4.83
CA ASP A 53 -28.29 -1.29 5.64
C ASP A 53 -27.93 -2.34 6.70
N SER A 54 -28.23 -1.97 7.95
CA SER A 54 -28.60 -2.82 9.08
C SER A 54 -27.57 -3.72 9.80
N SER A 55 -27.14 -3.18 10.95
CA SER A 55 -27.09 -3.82 12.28
C SER A 55 -25.74 -4.33 12.84
N SER A 56 -25.17 -3.46 13.69
CA SER A 56 -24.46 -3.75 14.95
C SER A 56 -23.12 -4.51 14.92
N SER A 57 -22.01 -3.78 14.97
CA SER A 57 -21.24 -3.59 16.21
C SER A 57 -20.03 -2.67 15.97
N SER A 58 -19.80 -1.82 16.96
CA SER A 58 -18.79 -0.76 17.04
C SER A 58 -17.35 -1.26 16.92
N SER A 59 -16.59 -0.70 15.99
CA SER A 59 -15.42 0.12 16.34
C SER A 59 -14.89 0.83 15.10
N SER A 60 -14.58 2.10 15.28
CA SER A 60 -14.19 3.13 14.33
C SER A 60 -13.05 2.71 13.39
N GLY A 61 -13.36 1.99 12.32
CA GLY A 61 -12.50 1.85 11.15
C GLY A 61 -12.59 3.12 10.32
N SER A 62 -11.82 4.14 10.71
CA SER A 62 -11.59 5.32 9.89
C SER A 62 -11.13 4.85 8.50
N ALA A 63 -11.98 5.02 7.49
CA ALA A 63 -11.65 4.87 6.10
C ALA A 63 -10.69 6.01 5.69
N MET A 64 -9.45 5.93 6.15
CA MET A 64 -8.32 6.76 5.70
C MET A 64 -7.50 5.97 4.68
N ALA A 65 -8.17 5.43 3.66
CA ALA A 65 -7.54 4.64 2.61
C ALA A 65 -7.82 5.22 1.23
N ALA A 66 -7.49 6.50 1.01
CA ALA A 66 -7.41 7.04 -0.36
C ALA A 66 -6.59 8.33 -0.53
N ALA A 67 -5.97 8.89 0.52
CA ALA A 67 -5.21 10.14 0.41
C ALA A 67 -3.84 10.09 1.09
N THR A 68 -3.24 8.90 1.21
CA THR A 68 -1.85 8.81 1.65
C THR A 68 -0.97 9.23 0.48
N VAL A 69 -0.28 10.36 0.65
CA VAL A 69 0.88 10.79 -0.13
C VAL A 69 1.67 9.55 -0.58
N ARG A 70 1.73 9.27 -1.89
CA ARG A 70 2.48 8.16 -2.50
C ARG A 70 3.95 8.23 -2.06
N THR A 71 4.30 7.65 -0.93
CA THR A 71 5.66 7.61 -0.38
C THR A 71 6.04 6.20 0.04
N TYR A 72 5.05 5.38 0.40
CA TYR A 72 5.21 3.97 0.70
C TYR A 72 3.99 3.15 0.25
N GLN A 73 4.22 1.88 -0.07
CA GLN A 73 3.22 0.86 -0.37
C GLN A 73 3.44 -0.31 0.59
N MET A 74 2.38 -0.76 1.24
CA MET A 74 2.42 -1.87 2.18
C MET A 74 1.24 -2.82 1.92
N SER A 75 1.50 -4.13 1.92
CA SER A 75 0.47 -5.15 1.91
C SER A 75 0.80 -6.28 2.89
N VAL A 76 -0.22 -6.81 3.55
CA VAL A 76 -0.14 -8.04 4.34
C VAL A 76 -1.17 -9.01 3.78
N SER A 77 -0.79 -10.27 3.62
CA SER A 77 -1.73 -11.34 3.26
C SER A 77 -1.45 -12.57 4.12
N SER A 78 -2.50 -13.19 4.64
CA SER A 78 -2.37 -14.47 5.33
C SER A 78 -1.97 -15.58 4.34
N VAL A 79 -1.10 -16.49 4.78
CA VAL A 79 -0.64 -17.66 4.02
C VAL A 79 -0.75 -18.91 4.88
N ASP A 80 -1.21 -20.03 4.31
CA ASP A 80 -1.22 -21.31 5.02
C ASP A 80 0.14 -22.00 4.82
N LEU A 81 0.85 -22.27 5.92
CA LEU A 81 2.22 -22.82 5.89
C LEU A 81 2.24 -24.35 5.83
N ASP A 82 1.22 -25.00 6.37
CA ASP A 82 1.12 -26.46 6.44
C ASP A 82 -0.14 -26.94 5.70
N ASN A 83 0.06 -27.56 4.52
CA ASN A 83 -1.02 -28.18 3.73
C ASN A 83 -1.38 -29.60 4.23
N SER A 84 -0.85 -30.01 5.37
CA SER A 84 -1.05 -31.36 5.93
C SER A 84 -2.14 -31.31 7.00
N ASN A 85 -3.19 -32.11 6.79
CA ASN A 85 -4.55 -32.04 7.36
C ASN A 85 -4.70 -32.18 8.90
N SER A 86 -3.92 -31.51 9.74
CA SER A 86 -4.13 -31.58 11.21
C SER A 86 -3.73 -30.35 12.03
N SER A 87 -3.03 -29.36 11.48
CA SER A 87 -2.75 -28.08 12.14
C SER A 87 -2.36 -27.04 11.09
N CYS A 88 -3.31 -26.25 10.58
CA CYS A 88 -2.98 -25.15 9.68
C CYS A 88 -2.21 -24.08 10.47
N ARG A 89 -0.88 -24.07 10.36
CA ARG A 89 -0.08 -22.94 10.84
C ARG A 89 -0.31 -21.78 9.87
N ARG A 90 -0.99 -20.75 10.36
CA ARG A 90 -1.19 -19.51 9.61
C ARG A 90 0.07 -18.66 9.70
N GLY A 91 0.59 -18.29 8.54
CA GLY A 91 1.62 -17.29 8.38
C GLY A 91 1.08 -15.99 7.76
N PHE A 92 1.96 -15.01 7.66
CA PHE A 92 1.70 -13.70 7.07
C PHE A 92 2.81 -13.37 6.09
N ARG A 93 2.43 -13.03 4.87
CA ARG A 93 3.33 -12.41 3.89
C ARG A 93 3.18 -10.91 3.99
N ILE A 94 4.23 -10.28 4.49
CA ILE A 94 4.34 -8.82 4.62
C ILE A 94 5.19 -8.34 3.46
N ASN A 95 4.73 -7.31 2.75
CA ASN A 95 5.49 -6.63 1.71
C ASN A 95 5.45 -5.13 1.97
N VAL A 96 6.63 -4.53 2.04
CA VAL A 96 6.85 -3.11 2.26
C VAL A 96 7.70 -2.60 1.10
N SER A 97 7.26 -1.54 0.44
CA SER A 97 8.01 -0.85 -0.62
C SER A 97 7.96 0.64 -0.37
N MET A 98 9.09 1.32 -0.43
CA MET A 98 9.20 2.74 -0.12
C MET A 98 10.04 3.46 -1.17
N GLU A 99 9.69 4.71 -1.49
CA GLU A 99 10.42 5.55 -2.46
C GLU A 99 11.56 6.36 -1.83
N ARG A 100 11.58 6.47 -0.49
CA ARG A 100 12.68 7.05 0.29
C ARG A 100 13.03 6.14 1.47
N THR A 101 14.26 5.64 1.50
CA THR A 101 14.83 4.85 2.61
C THR A 101 15.27 5.78 3.73
N ARG A 102 15.12 5.36 4.99
CA ARG A 102 15.75 6.01 6.15
C ARG A 102 16.59 5.00 6.94
N PRO A 103 17.72 5.41 7.54
CA PRO A 103 18.44 4.58 8.48
C PRO A 103 17.51 4.09 9.60
N GLY A 104 17.64 2.83 9.99
CA GLY A 104 16.82 2.26 11.08
C GLY A 104 15.44 1.75 10.68
N LEU A 105 14.95 2.00 9.44
CA LEU A 105 13.61 1.53 9.02
C LEU A 105 13.44 0.01 9.14
N LEU A 106 14.43 -0.75 8.67
CA LEU A 106 14.40 -2.22 8.79
C LEU A 106 14.34 -2.64 10.26
N VAL A 107 15.12 -1.99 11.13
CA VAL A 107 15.17 -2.29 12.57
C VAL A 107 13.80 -2.06 13.19
N SER A 108 13.17 -0.91 12.95
CA SER A 108 11.84 -0.62 13.49
C SER A 108 10.76 -1.58 12.99
N VAL A 109 10.86 -2.07 11.74
CA VAL A 109 9.91 -3.09 11.24
C VAL A 109 10.14 -4.44 11.90
N LEU A 110 11.39 -4.84 12.16
CA LEU A 110 11.71 -6.08 12.86
C LEU A 110 11.32 -6.03 14.35
N GLU A 111 11.52 -4.89 15.02
CA GLU A 111 11.04 -4.65 16.39
C GLU A 111 9.51 -4.85 16.45
N ALA A 112 8.77 -4.30 15.49
CA ALA A 112 7.33 -4.49 15.43
C ALA A 112 6.92 -5.95 15.19
N PHE A 113 7.75 -6.76 14.51
CA PHE A 113 7.50 -8.20 14.39
C PHE A 113 7.74 -8.94 15.71
N GLU A 114 8.79 -8.58 16.44
CA GLU A 114 9.10 -9.13 17.77
C GLU A 114 8.00 -8.78 18.79
N ASP A 115 7.56 -7.53 18.83
CA ASP A 115 6.46 -7.06 19.70
C ASP A 115 5.15 -7.82 19.43
N LEU A 116 4.94 -8.24 18.18
CA LEU A 116 3.78 -9.04 17.78
C LEU A 116 3.97 -10.55 17.99
N GLY A 117 5.17 -11.02 18.37
CA GLY A 117 5.47 -12.45 18.48
C GLY A 117 5.42 -13.17 17.12
N LEU A 118 5.81 -12.49 16.05
CA LEU A 118 5.94 -13.07 14.71
C LEU A 118 7.35 -13.62 14.51
N ASP A 119 7.46 -14.93 14.35
CA ASP A 119 8.71 -15.57 13.95
C ASP A 119 8.90 -15.40 12.44
N VAL A 120 9.98 -14.73 12.02
CA VAL A 120 10.33 -14.56 10.61
C VAL A 120 10.92 -15.86 10.06
N LEU A 121 10.19 -16.49 9.14
CA LEU A 121 10.57 -17.73 8.47
C LEU A 121 11.43 -17.48 7.24
N ASP A 122 11.09 -16.46 6.47
CA ASP A 122 11.79 -16.07 5.24
C ASP A 122 11.72 -14.55 5.11
N ALA A 123 12.81 -13.93 4.67
CA ALA A 123 12.82 -12.51 4.39
C ALA A 123 13.76 -12.15 3.24
N ASP A 124 13.26 -11.33 2.33
CA ASP A 124 14.03 -10.71 1.25
C ASP A 124 14.05 -9.20 1.45
N VAL A 125 15.25 -8.62 1.47
CA VAL A 125 15.47 -7.19 1.67
C VAL A 125 16.30 -6.65 0.52
N SER A 126 15.80 -5.59 -0.12
CA SER A 126 16.52 -4.90 -1.18
C SER A 126 16.52 -3.40 -0.91
N CYS A 127 17.70 -2.81 -1.01
CA CYS A 127 17.89 -1.37 -1.01
C CYS A 127 18.47 -0.99 -2.38
N ALA A 128 17.71 -0.26 -3.19
CA ALA A 128 18.19 0.22 -4.48
C ALA A 128 18.50 1.72 -4.38
N ASP A 129 19.73 2.08 -4.72
CA ASP A 129 20.18 3.46 -4.96
C ASP A 129 19.86 4.45 -3.82
N ASP A 130 20.01 4.02 -2.55
CA ASP A 130 19.77 4.78 -1.31
C ASP A 130 18.39 5.46 -1.17
N THR A 131 17.52 5.23 -2.15
CA THR A 131 16.22 5.87 -2.30
C THR A 131 15.13 4.84 -2.07
N ALA A 132 15.27 3.60 -2.53
CA ALA A 132 14.21 2.61 -2.36
C ALA A 132 14.49 1.61 -1.23
N PHE A 133 13.46 1.31 -0.44
CA PHE A 133 13.43 0.18 0.51
C PHE A 133 12.41 -0.85 0.03
N ARG A 134 12.79 -2.13 0.02
CA ARG A 134 11.85 -3.24 -0.14
C ARG A 134 12.13 -4.31 0.90
N LEU A 135 11.09 -4.71 1.61
CA LEU A 135 11.10 -5.86 2.52
C LEU A 135 9.93 -6.76 2.17
N GLN A 136 10.24 -8.04 1.93
CA GLN A 136 9.26 -9.10 1.93
C GLN A 136 9.59 -10.02 3.10
N ALA A 137 8.64 -10.32 3.97
CA ALA A 137 8.81 -11.24 5.08
C ALA A 137 7.65 -12.22 5.16
N LEU A 138 7.97 -13.48 5.41
CA LEU A 138 7.03 -14.52 5.81
C LEU A 138 7.17 -14.73 7.31
N GLY A 139 6.16 -14.32 8.07
CA GLY A 139 6.11 -14.52 9.52
C GLY A 139 5.10 -15.60 9.90
N SER A 140 5.33 -16.34 10.98
CA SER A 140 4.28 -17.12 11.65
C SER A 140 4.09 -16.63 13.07
N GLY A 141 2.84 -16.45 13.50
CA GLY A 141 2.58 -16.18 14.91
C GLY A 141 2.96 -17.39 15.76
N GLN A 142 3.59 -17.17 16.91
CA GLN A 142 3.86 -18.24 17.85
C GLN A 142 2.55 -18.97 18.19
N GLY A 143 2.50 -20.26 17.86
CA GLY A 143 1.32 -21.09 18.03
C GLY A 143 0.96 -21.20 19.51
N GLN A 144 -0.18 -20.63 19.89
CA GLN A 144 -0.80 -20.87 21.19
C GLN A 144 -1.31 -22.32 21.22
N GLN A 145 -0.48 -23.24 21.69
CA GLN A 145 -0.92 -24.58 22.03
C GLN A 145 -1.84 -24.48 23.26
N GLN A 146 -3.13 -24.72 23.03
CA GLN A 146 -4.18 -25.06 24.00
C GLN A 146 -4.22 -24.25 25.31
N GLY A 147 -5.08 -23.23 25.34
CA GLY A 147 -5.55 -22.61 26.58
C GLY A 147 -6.39 -21.37 26.28
N GLY A 148 -7.70 -21.44 26.54
CA GLY A 148 -8.71 -20.47 26.12
C GLY A 148 -8.35 -19.01 26.38
N GLY A 149 -8.17 -18.27 25.30
CA GLY A 149 -7.98 -16.82 25.29
C GLY A 149 -7.73 -16.38 23.86
N SER A 150 -8.74 -15.78 23.23
CA SER A 150 -8.77 -15.33 21.84
C SER A 150 -7.68 -14.28 21.55
N GLY A 151 -6.47 -14.73 21.22
CA GLY A 151 -5.31 -13.86 21.05
C GLY A 151 -4.48 -14.12 19.80
N SER A 152 -5.03 -14.74 18.74
CA SER A 152 -4.30 -14.88 17.48
C SER A 152 -3.93 -13.50 16.93
N VAL A 153 -2.69 -13.37 16.46
CA VAL A 153 -2.24 -12.19 15.72
C VAL A 153 -3.03 -12.14 14.42
N ASP A 154 -3.86 -11.11 14.25
CA ASP A 154 -4.65 -10.92 13.03
C ASP A 154 -3.87 -10.09 12.01
N GLU A 155 -4.18 -10.27 10.72
CA GLU A 155 -3.59 -9.50 9.62
C GLU A 155 -3.66 -7.99 9.86
N GLN A 156 -4.76 -7.50 10.45
CA GLN A 156 -4.94 -6.08 10.76
C GLN A 156 -3.98 -5.60 11.86
N LYS A 157 -3.71 -6.42 12.87
CA LYS A 157 -2.71 -6.09 13.92
C LYS A 157 -1.32 -6.03 13.33
N VAL A 158 -0.96 -7.00 12.47
CA VAL A 158 0.31 -6.99 11.73
C VAL A 158 0.44 -5.74 10.87
N ARG A 159 -0.61 -5.44 10.10
CA ARG A 159 -0.64 -4.25 9.25
C ARG A 159 -0.44 -2.98 10.06
N GLN A 160 -1.15 -2.84 11.17
CA GLN A 160 -1.10 -1.63 11.99
C GLN A 160 0.24 -1.45 12.69
N ALA A 161 0.84 -2.53 13.22
CA ALA A 161 2.15 -2.44 13.87
C ALA A 161 3.25 -2.00 12.90
N VAL A 162 3.27 -2.56 11.69
CA VAL A 162 4.27 -2.17 10.67
C VAL A 162 4.02 -0.74 10.17
N LEU A 163 2.77 -0.33 10.02
CA LEU A 163 2.44 1.07 9.69
C LEU A 163 2.91 2.03 10.79
N GLN A 164 2.77 1.65 12.06
CA GLN A 164 3.27 2.43 13.17
C GLN A 164 4.80 2.49 13.18
N ALA A 165 5.50 1.38 12.91
CA ALA A 165 6.95 1.37 12.79
C ALA A 165 7.46 2.29 11.67
N ILE A 166 6.84 2.22 10.50
CA ILE A 166 7.17 3.10 9.36
C ILE A 166 6.89 4.56 9.72
N SER A 167 5.73 4.85 10.32
CA SER A 167 5.36 6.20 10.75
C SER A 167 6.32 6.75 11.81
N LYS A 168 6.75 5.92 12.77
CA LYS A 168 7.74 6.29 13.79
C LYS A 168 9.05 6.71 13.15
N CYS A 169 9.62 5.88 12.26
CA CYS A 169 10.82 6.26 11.48
C CYS A 169 10.63 7.50 10.60
N MET A 170 9.40 7.84 10.23
CA MET A 170 9.14 9.02 9.43
C MET A 170 9.15 10.32 10.24
N ASN A 171 8.87 10.26 11.54
CA ASN A 171 8.70 11.42 12.42
C ASN A 171 9.86 11.64 13.40
N ASP A 172 10.83 10.72 13.45
CA ASP A 172 11.99 10.74 14.37
C ASP A 172 13.08 11.77 13.97
N ASP A 173 12.71 12.89 13.33
CA ASP A 173 13.66 13.96 12.93
C ASP A 173 14.09 14.88 14.12
N GLY A 174 14.03 14.42 15.37
CA GLY A 174 14.40 15.29 16.49
C GLY A 174 14.52 14.60 17.83
N ASP A 175 15.72 14.06 18.12
CA ASP A 175 16.41 14.19 19.40
C ASP A 175 17.77 13.45 19.32
N GLU A 176 18.80 14.11 18.77
CA GLU A 176 20.21 13.97 19.20
C GLU A 176 20.97 15.30 18.97
#